data_AF-A0A814SRD4-F1
#
_entry.id   AF-A0A814SRD4-F1
#
_cell.length_a   1.000
_cell.length_b   1.000
_cell.length_c   1.000
_cell.angle_alpha   90.00
_cell.angle_beta   90.00
_cell.angle_gamma   90.00
#
_symmetry.space_group_name_H-M   'P 1'
#
loop_
_entity.id
_entity.type
_entity.pdbx_description
1 polymer ?
#
loop_
_entity_poly.entity_id
_entity_poly.type
_entity_poly.pdbx_seq_one_letter_code
_entity_poly.pdbx_strand_id
1 'polypeptide(L)'
;MMASLCAECRDENIAKLRTTDDPSECFRGIMEVLSLMKLDMANFNIRQYRPLLQQQAVAYEKSTFDKFMENQRAMGIDPLLSTYKWLERAFNRLNTKDTVGWYQAPVDTTTTTTSPQESPSTILNEAYCELLLWNTKFTFPETLELDEIRYNQVHIATMRLLLISTIMTVLSHLTGSVLRDYESIKTMLKSEMIILLDDFPQKKKLKEILISLSEQVVKTTRDELAKYDKSKIITDNEQNIKDAIKAIGEHHVIEHAVFKLLFQRYVSFVHHLLDHPTSGSSLSNVAIPNGLNIVMNEVITTVSFFLRLITYNKMVFNEHYDRIISQLQSLSTQNK
;
A
#
# COMPACT_ATOMS: atom_id res chain seq x y z
N MET A 1 42.57 -13.09 -13.68
CA MET A 1 41.40 -13.50 -14.50
C MET A 1 40.08 -13.33 -13.75
N MET A 2 39.89 -13.87 -12.54
CA MET A 2 38.63 -13.62 -11.80
C MET A 2 38.41 -12.13 -11.49
N ALA A 3 39.44 -11.43 -11.01
CA ALA A 3 39.41 -9.98 -10.74
C ALA A 3 38.97 -9.10 -11.93
N SER A 4 39.19 -9.53 -13.18
CA SER A 4 38.83 -8.74 -14.35
C SER A 4 37.41 -9.01 -14.87
N LEU A 5 36.75 -10.05 -14.35
CA LEU A 5 35.41 -10.48 -14.77
C LEU A 5 34.34 -10.21 -13.70
N CYS A 6 34.76 -9.90 -12.48
CA CYS A 6 33.86 -9.58 -11.38
C CYS A 6 33.42 -8.12 -11.41
N ALA A 7 32.26 -7.84 -10.83
CA ALA A 7 31.83 -6.48 -10.55
C ALA A 7 32.72 -5.84 -9.46
N GLU A 8 32.92 -4.52 -9.53
CA GLU A 8 33.78 -3.74 -8.61
C GLU A 8 33.44 -3.98 -7.12
N CYS A 9 32.16 -4.22 -6.81
CA CYS A 9 31.72 -4.53 -5.44
C CYS A 9 32.25 -5.87 -4.89
N ARG A 10 32.91 -6.69 -5.71
CA ARG A 10 33.50 -7.99 -5.34
C ARG A 10 35.02 -7.95 -5.20
N ASP A 11 35.65 -6.81 -5.46
CA ASP A 11 37.12 -6.67 -5.41
C ASP A 11 37.69 -6.99 -4.02
N GLU A 12 36.98 -6.63 -2.95
CA GLU A 12 37.38 -6.96 -1.58
C GLU A 12 37.39 -8.47 -1.33
N ASN A 13 36.41 -9.20 -1.86
CA ASN A 13 36.35 -10.66 -1.72
C ASN A 13 37.49 -11.33 -2.48
N ILE A 14 37.82 -10.81 -3.67
CA ILE A 14 38.93 -11.33 -4.49
C ILE A 14 40.28 -11.01 -3.85
N ALA A 15 40.42 -9.85 -3.21
CA ALA A 15 41.61 -9.50 -2.43
C ALA A 15 41.82 -10.47 -1.27
N LYS A 16 40.75 -10.82 -0.53
CA LYS A 16 40.79 -11.83 0.55
C LYS A 16 41.25 -13.19 0.03
N LEU A 17 40.75 -13.63 -1.13
CA LEU A 17 41.18 -14.89 -1.74
C LEU A 17 42.66 -14.93 -2.14
N ARG A 18 43.27 -13.78 -2.44
CA ARG A 18 44.71 -13.69 -2.76
C ARG A 18 45.60 -13.82 -1.53
N THR A 19 45.08 -13.51 -0.34
CA THR A 19 45.81 -13.55 0.93
C THR A 19 45.62 -14.86 1.70
N THR A 20 44.76 -15.75 1.23
CA THR A 20 44.49 -17.05 1.89
C THR A 20 45.55 -18.08 1.52
N ASP A 21 46.34 -18.51 2.50
CA ASP A 21 47.42 -19.49 2.30
C ASP A 21 46.94 -20.96 2.29
N ASP A 22 45.82 -21.28 2.96
CA ASP A 22 45.28 -22.64 2.97
C ASP A 22 44.55 -22.96 1.64
N PRO A 23 44.96 -23.99 0.89
CA PRO A 23 44.33 -24.32 -0.39
C PRO A 23 42.85 -24.67 -0.25
N SER A 24 42.45 -25.34 0.84
CA SER A 24 41.07 -25.81 1.01
C SER A 24 40.09 -24.66 1.28
N GLU A 25 40.48 -23.71 2.12
CA GLU A 25 39.73 -22.47 2.38
C GLU A 25 39.74 -21.54 1.15
N CYS A 26 40.85 -21.50 0.39
CA CYS A 26 40.91 -20.77 -0.87
C CYS A 26 39.90 -21.33 -1.90
N PHE A 27 39.83 -22.66 -2.07
CA PHE A 27 38.83 -23.29 -2.94
C PHE A 27 37.39 -23.01 -2.49
N ARG A 28 37.12 -23.06 -1.18
CA ARG A 28 35.80 -22.72 -0.64
C ARG A 28 35.44 -21.27 -0.96
N GLY A 29 36.33 -20.33 -0.68
CA GLY A 29 36.09 -18.92 -0.96
C GLY A 29 35.95 -18.62 -2.46
N ILE A 30 36.67 -19.33 -3.34
CA ILE A 30 36.48 -19.24 -4.79
C ILE A 30 35.05 -19.66 -5.17
N MET A 31 34.53 -20.76 -4.60
CA MET A 31 33.16 -21.23 -4.89
C MET A 31 32.09 -20.26 -4.37
N GLU A 32 32.32 -19.62 -3.22
CA GLU A 32 31.46 -18.57 -2.70
C GLU A 32 31.42 -17.35 -3.63
N VAL A 33 32.59 -16.87 -4.07
CA VAL A 33 32.68 -15.73 -5.01
C VAL A 33 32.05 -16.08 -6.36
N LEU A 34 32.27 -17.28 -6.90
CA LEU A 34 31.60 -17.74 -8.12
C LEU A 34 30.07 -17.77 -7.98
N SER A 35 29.57 -18.16 -6.81
CA SER A 35 28.13 -18.15 -6.52
C SER A 35 27.56 -16.74 -6.50
N LEU A 36 28.29 -15.79 -5.90
CA LEU A 36 27.92 -14.37 -5.93
C LEU A 36 27.96 -13.80 -7.36
N MET A 37 28.96 -14.15 -8.16
CA MET A 37 29.04 -13.74 -9.57
C MET A 37 27.85 -14.22 -10.39
N LYS A 38 27.31 -15.42 -10.12
CA LYS A 38 26.10 -15.90 -10.79
C LYS A 38 24.89 -15.00 -10.48
N LEU A 39 24.75 -14.55 -9.23
CA LEU A 39 23.70 -13.59 -8.85
C LEU A 39 23.91 -12.23 -9.52
N ASP A 40 25.16 -11.76 -9.58
CA ASP A 40 25.50 -10.49 -10.24
C ASP A 40 25.16 -10.56 -11.74
N MET A 41 25.48 -11.66 -12.42
CA MET A 41 25.14 -11.88 -13.82
C MET A 41 23.62 -11.97 -14.04
N ALA A 42 22.88 -12.64 -13.15
CA ALA A 42 21.42 -12.67 -13.22
C ALA A 42 20.82 -11.26 -13.06
N ASN A 43 21.31 -10.48 -12.09
CA ASN A 43 20.89 -9.10 -11.88
C ASN A 43 21.23 -8.19 -13.07
N PHE A 44 22.40 -8.37 -13.68
CA PHE A 44 22.81 -7.66 -14.88
C PHE A 44 21.87 -7.96 -16.06
N ASN A 45 21.61 -9.25 -16.32
CA ASN A 45 20.69 -9.67 -17.37
C ASN A 45 19.27 -9.12 -17.12
N ILE A 46 18.77 -9.17 -15.88
CA ILE A 46 17.47 -8.57 -15.53
C ILE A 46 17.46 -7.07 -15.86
N ARG A 47 18.51 -6.32 -15.52
CA ARG A 47 18.60 -4.89 -15.84
C ARG A 47 18.65 -4.64 -17.35
N GLN A 48 19.38 -5.47 -18.09
CA GLN A 48 19.51 -5.36 -19.54
C GLN A 48 18.20 -5.67 -20.28
N TYR A 49 17.48 -6.71 -19.88
CA TYR A 49 16.26 -7.15 -20.58
C TYR A 49 14.99 -6.40 -20.13
N ARG A 50 14.95 -5.89 -18.90
CA ARG A 50 13.78 -5.16 -18.36
C ARG A 50 13.19 -4.10 -19.31
N PRO A 51 13.96 -3.17 -19.91
CA PRO A 51 13.37 -2.16 -20.79
C PRO A 51 12.73 -2.77 -22.03
N LEU A 52 13.32 -3.82 -22.60
CA LEU A 52 12.78 -4.52 -23.78
C LEU A 52 11.46 -5.22 -23.45
N LEU A 53 11.41 -5.89 -22.29
CA LEU A 53 10.19 -6.54 -21.80
C LEU A 53 9.09 -5.51 -21.53
N GLN A 54 9.41 -4.38 -20.91
CA GLN A 54 8.44 -3.32 -20.63
C GLN A 54 7.84 -2.71 -21.90
N GLN A 55 8.62 -2.58 -22.99
CA GLN A 55 8.12 -2.07 -24.27
C GLN A 55 7.06 -2.98 -24.89
N GLN A 56 7.19 -4.30 -24.73
CA GLN A 56 6.28 -5.27 -25.33
C GLN A 56 5.19 -5.77 -24.38
N ALA A 57 5.35 -5.55 -23.08
CA ALA A 57 4.47 -6.09 -22.04
C ALA A 57 2.99 -5.73 -22.27
N VAL A 58 2.70 -4.45 -22.55
CA VAL A 58 1.32 -3.97 -22.77
C VAL A 58 0.67 -4.67 -23.96
N ALA A 59 1.37 -4.76 -25.10
CA ALA A 59 0.84 -5.40 -26.30
C ALA A 59 0.63 -6.91 -26.10
N TYR A 60 1.58 -7.56 -25.43
CA TYR A 60 1.49 -8.98 -25.10
C TYR A 60 0.30 -9.28 -24.18
N GLU A 61 0.11 -8.49 -23.14
CA GLU A 61 -0.97 -8.66 -22.17
C GLU A 61 -2.34 -8.42 -22.81
N LYS A 62 -2.48 -7.35 -23.61
CA LYS A 62 -3.69 -7.12 -24.43
C LYS A 62 -4.02 -8.36 -25.29
N SER A 63 -3.05 -8.86 -26.04
CA SER A 63 -3.27 -10.02 -26.93
C SER A 63 -3.62 -11.31 -26.18
N THR A 64 -3.06 -11.50 -24.99
CA THR A 64 -3.36 -12.64 -24.12
C THR A 64 -4.76 -12.51 -23.54
N PHE A 65 -5.14 -11.31 -23.12
CA PHE A 65 -6.46 -11.02 -22.59
C PHE A 65 -7.55 -11.16 -23.66
N ASP A 66 -7.29 -10.74 -24.90
CA ASP A 66 -8.24 -10.93 -26.01
C ASP A 66 -8.56 -12.42 -26.24
N LYS A 67 -7.54 -13.29 -26.19
CA LYS A 67 -7.74 -14.74 -26.26
C LYS A 67 -8.55 -15.28 -25.08
N PHE A 68 -8.29 -14.77 -23.88
CA PHE A 68 -9.08 -15.10 -22.69
C PHE A 68 -10.55 -14.71 -22.87
N MET A 69 -10.81 -13.51 -23.39
CA MET A 69 -12.16 -13.02 -23.69
C MET A 69 -12.87 -13.89 -24.73
N GLU A 70 -12.18 -14.29 -25.80
CA GLU A 70 -12.71 -15.19 -26.83
C GLU A 70 -13.10 -16.56 -26.24
N ASN A 71 -12.22 -17.15 -25.43
CA ASN A 71 -12.45 -18.44 -24.79
C ASN A 71 -13.64 -18.40 -23.83
N GLN A 72 -13.74 -17.35 -23.01
CA GLN A 72 -14.87 -17.14 -22.10
C GLN A 72 -16.20 -17.00 -22.84
N ARG A 73 -16.22 -16.21 -23.93
CA ARG A 73 -17.40 -16.07 -24.78
C ARG A 73 -17.81 -17.38 -25.44
N ALA A 74 -16.85 -18.20 -25.88
CA ALA A 74 -17.11 -19.52 -26.43
C ALA A 74 -17.77 -20.46 -25.41
N MET A 75 -17.52 -20.25 -24.10
CA MET A 75 -18.18 -20.95 -23.00
C MET A 75 -19.53 -20.33 -22.60
N GLY A 76 -19.96 -19.24 -23.23
CA GLY A 76 -21.21 -18.53 -22.93
C GLY A 76 -21.17 -17.72 -21.62
N ILE A 77 -19.98 -17.44 -21.09
CA ILE A 77 -19.77 -16.66 -19.87
C ILE A 77 -19.45 -15.21 -20.26
N ASP A 78 -20.02 -14.23 -19.54
CA ASP A 78 -19.63 -12.83 -19.69
C ASP A 78 -18.25 -12.59 -19.06
N PRO A 79 -17.21 -12.30 -19.85
CA PRO A 79 -15.83 -12.23 -19.37
C PRO A 79 -15.50 -10.99 -18.54
N LEU A 80 -16.39 -9.99 -18.47
CA LEU A 80 -16.13 -8.72 -17.76
C LEU A 80 -17.17 -8.42 -16.68
N LEU A 81 -17.93 -9.43 -16.23
CA LEU A 81 -19.03 -9.23 -15.29
C LEU A 81 -18.57 -8.63 -13.95
N SER A 82 -17.45 -9.09 -13.39
CA SER A 82 -16.95 -8.59 -12.10
C SER A 82 -16.35 -7.20 -12.26
N THR A 83 -15.67 -6.95 -13.37
CA THR A 83 -15.17 -5.63 -13.78
C THR A 83 -16.31 -4.63 -13.95
N TYR A 84 -17.41 -5.03 -14.59
CA TYR A 84 -18.62 -4.22 -14.73
C TYR A 84 -19.19 -3.85 -13.37
N LYS A 85 -19.42 -4.84 -12.49
CA LYS A 85 -19.95 -4.61 -11.13
C LYS A 85 -19.03 -3.72 -10.29
N TRP A 86 -17.72 -3.83 -10.47
CA TRP A 86 -16.75 -3.00 -9.76
C TRP A 86 -16.85 -1.53 -10.20
N LEU A 87 -16.92 -1.27 -11.50
CA LEU A 87 -17.12 0.08 -12.03
C LEU A 87 -18.52 0.64 -11.70
N GLU A 88 -19.55 -0.20 -11.71
CA GLU A 88 -20.91 0.17 -11.32
C GLU A 88 -20.98 0.64 -9.86
N ARG A 89 -20.28 -0.05 -8.95
CA ARG A 89 -20.19 0.39 -7.54
C ARG A 89 -19.52 1.75 -7.42
N ALA A 90 -18.44 2.00 -8.15
CA ALA A 90 -17.77 3.29 -8.16
C ALA A 90 -18.68 4.40 -8.74
N PHE A 91 -19.37 4.10 -9.84
CA PHE A 91 -20.34 5.00 -10.46
C PHE A 91 -21.47 5.38 -9.50
N ASN A 92 -22.03 4.41 -8.77
CA ASN A 92 -23.07 4.65 -7.78
C ASN A 92 -22.57 5.46 -6.58
N ARG A 93 -21.37 5.17 -6.07
CA ARG A 93 -20.79 5.96 -4.95
C ARG A 93 -20.69 7.45 -5.27
N LEU A 94 -20.31 7.80 -6.49
CA LEU A 94 -20.21 9.20 -6.88
C LEU A 94 -21.59 9.83 -7.16
N ASN A 95 -22.49 9.11 -7.84
CA ASN A 95 -23.75 9.70 -8.31
C ASN A 95 -24.91 9.62 -7.30
N THR A 96 -25.02 8.52 -6.54
CA THR A 96 -26.12 8.29 -5.59
C THR A 96 -25.67 8.46 -4.14
N LYS A 97 -24.40 8.83 -3.91
CA LYS A 97 -23.76 8.90 -2.58
C LYS A 97 -23.85 7.58 -1.81
N ASP A 98 -23.88 6.47 -2.54
CA ASP A 98 -23.86 5.14 -1.96
C ASP A 98 -22.56 4.92 -1.16
N THR A 99 -22.60 4.01 -0.19
CA THR A 99 -21.49 3.76 0.74
C THR A 99 -21.08 2.30 0.73
N VAL A 100 -19.76 2.03 0.63
CA VAL A 100 -19.23 0.69 0.92
C VAL A 100 -18.84 0.65 2.39
N GLY A 101 -19.76 0.17 3.22
CA GLY A 101 -19.63 0.25 4.68
C GLY A 101 -19.81 1.68 5.17
N TRP A 102 -18.76 2.30 5.70
CA TRP A 102 -18.76 3.71 6.14
C TRP A 102 -17.97 4.62 5.20
N TYR A 103 -17.32 4.06 4.18
CA TYR A 103 -16.55 4.84 3.22
C TYR A 103 -17.48 5.54 2.23
N GLN A 104 -17.18 6.81 1.99
CA GLN A 104 -17.83 7.69 1.02
C GLN A 104 -16.74 8.25 0.10
N ALA A 105 -17.04 8.28 -1.20
CA ALA A 105 -16.16 8.92 -2.17
C ALA A 105 -15.94 10.40 -1.77
N PRO A 106 -14.72 10.94 -1.91
CA PRO A 106 -14.48 12.36 -1.69
C PRO A 106 -15.38 13.19 -2.62
N VAL A 107 -16.24 14.04 -2.05
CA VAL A 107 -17.10 14.94 -2.83
C VAL A 107 -16.40 16.28 -2.94
N ASP A 108 -16.01 16.67 -4.15
CA ASP A 108 -15.54 18.03 -4.42
C ASP A 108 -16.69 19.01 -4.19
N THR A 109 -16.61 19.76 -3.09
CA THR A 109 -17.66 20.71 -2.69
C THR A 109 -17.64 22.01 -3.50
N THR A 110 -16.73 22.12 -4.47
CA THR A 110 -16.50 23.34 -5.27
C THR A 110 -17.34 23.43 -6.54
N THR A 111 -17.97 22.35 -7.00
CA THR A 111 -18.80 22.35 -8.22
C THR A 111 -20.28 22.54 -7.89
N THR A 112 -20.62 23.75 -7.45
CA THR A 112 -22.02 24.21 -7.35
C THR A 112 -22.55 24.66 -8.72
N THR A 113 -22.59 23.78 -9.73
CA THR A 113 -23.29 24.07 -10.99
C THR A 113 -23.77 22.79 -11.69
N THR A 114 -25.08 22.57 -11.62
CA THR A 114 -25.96 22.02 -12.67
C THR A 114 -25.33 21.29 -13.88
N SER A 115 -25.58 19.97 -13.95
CA SER A 115 -25.50 19.00 -15.08
C SER A 115 -24.36 17.95 -15.00
N PRO A 116 -24.59 16.70 -15.45
CA PRO A 116 -24.95 15.63 -14.51
C PRO A 116 -24.26 14.30 -14.86
N GLN A 117 -22.93 14.24 -14.90
CA GLN A 117 -22.22 12.97 -15.03
C GLN A 117 -20.74 13.15 -14.71
N GLU A 118 -20.24 12.37 -13.74
CA GLU A 118 -18.83 12.31 -13.38
C GLU A 118 -17.98 11.86 -14.57
N SER A 119 -16.75 12.40 -14.68
CA SER A 119 -15.85 12.04 -15.77
C SER A 119 -15.48 10.55 -15.71
N PRO A 120 -15.25 9.86 -16.86
CA PRO A 120 -14.82 8.47 -16.85
C PRO A 120 -13.56 8.22 -16.03
N SER A 121 -12.62 9.17 -16.05
CA SER A 121 -11.42 9.14 -15.21
C SER A 121 -11.73 9.19 -13.72
N THR A 122 -12.69 10.01 -13.29
CA THR A 122 -13.09 10.13 -11.87
C THR A 122 -13.71 8.82 -11.39
N ILE A 123 -14.61 8.23 -12.18
CA ILE A 123 -15.25 6.94 -11.87
C ILE A 123 -14.21 5.84 -11.75
N LEU A 124 -13.26 5.78 -12.68
CA LEU A 124 -12.20 4.78 -12.67
C LEU A 124 -11.23 4.98 -11.49
N ASN A 125 -10.85 6.22 -11.17
CA ASN A 125 -10.01 6.52 -10.01
C ASN A 125 -10.69 6.09 -8.70
N GLU A 126 -11.98 6.38 -8.54
CA GLU A 126 -12.79 5.93 -7.41
C GLU A 126 -12.91 4.40 -7.33
N ALA A 127 -13.01 3.72 -8.47
CA ALA A 127 -13.02 2.27 -8.52
C ALA A 127 -11.71 1.68 -7.98
N TYR A 128 -10.56 2.24 -8.36
CA TYR A 128 -9.27 1.81 -7.79
C TYR A 128 -9.18 2.08 -6.29
N CYS A 129 -9.66 3.23 -5.80
CA CYS A 129 -9.64 3.53 -4.37
C CYS A 129 -10.44 2.51 -3.53
N GLU A 130 -11.47 1.88 -4.09
CA GLU A 130 -12.18 0.76 -3.45
C GLU A 130 -11.25 -0.41 -3.07
N LEU A 131 -10.21 -0.66 -3.87
CA LEU A 131 -9.25 -1.74 -3.64
C LEU A 131 -8.47 -1.55 -2.32
N LEU A 132 -8.37 -0.31 -1.82
CA LEU A 132 -7.75 -0.02 -0.51
C LEU A 132 -8.57 -0.58 0.67
N LEU A 133 -9.87 -0.85 0.47
CA LEU A 133 -10.78 -1.49 1.42
C LEU A 133 -11.30 -2.84 0.90
N TRP A 134 -10.58 -3.49 -0.01
CA TRP A 134 -11.11 -4.65 -0.68
C TRP A 134 -11.62 -5.71 0.30
N ASN A 135 -12.88 -6.11 0.10
CA ASN A 135 -13.55 -7.10 0.94
C ASN A 135 -13.65 -8.40 0.16
N THR A 136 -13.32 -9.52 0.80
CA THR A 136 -13.42 -10.88 0.22
C THR A 136 -14.84 -11.27 -0.20
N LYS A 137 -15.85 -10.43 0.12
CA LYS A 137 -17.24 -10.59 -0.35
C LYS A 137 -17.41 -10.39 -1.86
N PHE A 138 -16.56 -9.60 -2.50
CA PHE A 138 -16.67 -9.31 -3.92
C PHE A 138 -15.64 -10.09 -4.73
N THR A 139 -16.07 -10.65 -5.86
CA THR A 139 -15.17 -11.25 -6.84
C THR A 139 -14.22 -10.18 -7.38
N PHE A 140 -12.94 -10.52 -7.44
CA PHE A 140 -11.92 -9.62 -7.96
C PHE A 140 -12.18 -9.30 -9.45
N PRO A 141 -12.00 -8.05 -9.91
CA PRO A 141 -12.21 -7.71 -11.31
C PRO A 141 -11.29 -8.52 -12.22
N GLU A 142 -11.83 -9.08 -13.31
CA GLU A 142 -11.08 -9.92 -14.25
C GLU A 142 -9.89 -9.16 -14.87
N THR A 143 -10.08 -7.86 -15.11
CA THR A 143 -9.02 -6.95 -15.60
C THR A 143 -7.88 -6.71 -14.60
N LEU A 144 -8.03 -7.11 -13.34
CA LEU A 144 -7.02 -6.96 -12.29
C LEU A 144 -6.53 -8.32 -11.77
N GLU A 145 -7.11 -9.44 -12.20
CA GLU A 145 -6.94 -10.78 -11.62
C GLU A 145 -5.48 -11.24 -11.56
N LEU A 146 -4.69 -10.99 -12.63
CA LEU A 146 -3.25 -11.31 -12.65
C LEU A 146 -2.46 -10.60 -11.53
N ASP A 147 -2.96 -9.45 -11.09
CA ASP A 147 -2.33 -8.57 -10.11
C ASP A 147 -3.03 -8.56 -8.76
N GLU A 148 -3.97 -9.49 -8.53
CA GLU A 148 -4.73 -9.60 -7.29
C GLU A 148 -3.80 -9.61 -6.05
N ILE A 149 -2.74 -10.43 -6.08
CA ILE A 149 -1.79 -10.53 -4.96
C ILE A 149 -1.13 -9.17 -4.68
N ARG A 150 -0.80 -8.42 -5.73
CA ARG A 150 -0.13 -7.11 -5.62
C ARG A 150 -1.08 -6.05 -5.06
N TYR A 151 -2.34 -6.05 -5.48
CA TYR A 151 -3.37 -5.17 -4.91
C TYR A 151 -3.69 -5.53 -3.46
N ASN A 152 -3.78 -6.82 -3.13
CA ASN A 152 -3.97 -7.28 -1.75
C ASN A 152 -2.79 -6.88 -0.85
N GLN A 153 -1.55 -6.89 -1.34
CA GLN A 153 -0.40 -6.35 -0.61
C GLN A 153 -0.56 -4.85 -0.30
N VAL A 154 -1.03 -4.05 -1.26
CA VAL A 154 -1.30 -2.63 -1.04
C VAL A 154 -2.40 -2.44 0.00
N HIS A 155 -3.49 -3.20 -0.08
CA HIS A 155 -4.57 -3.17 0.90
C HIS A 155 -4.06 -3.46 2.31
N ILE A 156 -3.30 -4.56 2.48
CA ILE A 156 -2.74 -4.96 3.77
C ILE A 156 -1.78 -3.91 4.32
N ALA A 157 -0.88 -3.40 3.48
CA ALA A 157 0.06 -2.34 3.86
C ALA A 157 -0.71 -1.08 4.32
N THR A 158 -1.72 -0.65 3.56
CA THR A 158 -2.57 0.50 3.89
C THR A 158 -3.24 0.31 5.25
N MET A 159 -3.86 -0.85 5.49
CA MET A 159 -4.50 -1.17 6.77
C MET A 159 -3.53 -1.12 7.95
N ARG A 160 -2.31 -1.65 7.80
CA ARG A 160 -1.26 -1.59 8.84
C ARG A 160 -0.84 -0.17 9.13
N LEU A 161 -0.54 0.62 8.09
CA LEU A 161 -0.07 2.00 8.25
C LEU A 161 -1.11 2.89 8.92
N LEU A 162 -2.38 2.70 8.58
CA LEU A 162 -3.48 3.42 9.21
C LEU A 162 -3.69 3.00 10.67
N LEU A 163 -3.52 1.72 10.99
CA LEU A 163 -3.59 1.24 12.37
C LEU A 163 -2.45 1.81 13.22
N ILE A 164 -1.21 1.77 12.72
CA ILE A 164 -0.05 2.40 13.38
C ILE A 164 -0.32 3.87 13.64
N SER A 165 -0.76 4.60 12.60
CA SER A 165 -1.07 6.03 12.70
C SER A 165 -2.21 6.32 13.69
N THR A 166 -3.22 5.44 13.75
CA THR A 166 -4.32 5.53 14.70
C THR A 166 -3.81 5.40 16.13
N ILE A 167 -3.01 4.37 16.41
CA ILE A 167 -2.44 4.13 17.75
C ILE A 167 -1.53 5.28 18.15
N MET A 168 -0.66 5.75 17.26
CA MET A 168 0.21 6.89 17.52
C MET A 168 -0.57 8.19 17.78
N THR A 169 -1.69 8.40 17.08
CA THR A 169 -2.57 9.56 17.29
C THR A 169 -3.25 9.50 18.65
N VAL A 170 -3.79 8.34 19.03
CA VAL A 170 -4.40 8.10 20.36
C VAL A 170 -3.36 8.30 21.47
N LEU A 171 -2.16 7.74 21.28
CA LEU A 171 -1.07 7.89 22.24
C LEU A 171 -0.62 9.36 22.37
N SER A 172 -0.54 10.09 21.26
CA SER A 172 -0.19 11.53 21.27
C SER A 172 -1.22 12.35 22.03
N HIS A 173 -2.51 12.00 21.93
CA HIS A 173 -3.56 12.67 22.68
C HIS A 173 -3.43 12.43 24.21
N LEU A 174 -3.11 11.20 24.63
CA LEU A 174 -3.02 10.83 26.05
C LEU A 174 -1.72 11.25 26.72
N THR A 175 -0.60 11.28 25.99
CA THR A 175 0.73 11.61 26.53
C THR A 175 1.12 13.08 26.32
N GLY A 176 0.30 13.85 25.59
CA GLY A 176 0.46 15.29 25.42
C GLY A 176 1.81 15.66 24.79
N SER A 177 2.58 16.50 25.47
CA SER A 177 3.84 17.03 24.93
C SER A 177 4.96 15.98 24.86
N VAL A 178 4.87 14.86 25.59
CA VAL A 178 5.91 13.83 25.64
C VAL A 178 6.27 13.34 24.24
N LEU A 179 5.28 12.87 23.46
CA LEU A 179 5.56 12.40 22.11
C LEU A 179 5.98 13.51 21.17
N ARG A 180 5.53 14.75 21.40
CA ARG A 180 5.94 15.91 20.60
C ARG A 180 7.40 16.26 20.82
N ASP A 181 7.85 16.21 22.08
CA ASP A 181 9.14 16.72 22.51
C ASP A 181 10.27 15.68 22.34
N TYR A 182 9.95 14.38 22.27
CA TYR A 182 10.95 13.29 22.12
C TYR A 182 10.74 12.45 20.86
N GLU A 183 11.47 12.77 19.78
CA GLU A 183 11.39 12.07 18.49
C GLU A 183 11.96 10.63 18.54
N SER A 184 12.89 10.36 19.45
CA SER A 184 13.45 9.01 19.66
C SER A 184 12.37 8.01 20.05
N ILE A 185 11.42 8.43 20.90
CA ILE A 185 10.28 7.63 21.34
C ILE A 185 9.38 7.31 20.16
N LYS A 186 9.04 8.31 19.32
CA LYS A 186 8.21 8.09 18.12
C LYS A 186 8.83 7.06 17.19
N THR A 187 10.14 7.18 16.94
CA THR A 187 10.86 6.30 16.02
C THR A 187 10.92 4.86 16.55
N MET A 188 11.21 4.69 17.85
CA MET A 188 11.27 3.37 18.49
C MET A 188 9.90 2.70 18.48
N LEU A 189 8.85 3.39 18.94
CA LEU A 189 7.48 2.88 18.93
C LEU A 189 7.02 2.51 17.52
N LYS A 190 7.33 3.33 16.51
CA LYS A 190 7.03 3.00 15.11
C LYS A 190 7.68 1.68 14.70
N SER A 191 8.97 1.50 14.99
CA SER A 191 9.70 0.28 14.62
C SER A 191 9.12 -0.96 15.29
N GLU A 192 8.76 -0.88 16.57
CA GLU A 192 8.12 -1.97 17.32
C GLU A 192 6.73 -2.29 16.77
N MET A 193 5.93 -1.26 16.47
CA MET A 193 4.60 -1.42 15.87
C MET A 193 4.66 -2.09 14.50
N ILE A 194 5.62 -1.72 13.64
CA ILE A 194 5.82 -2.34 12.33
C ILE A 194 6.10 -3.84 12.50
N ILE A 195 6.97 -4.22 13.43
CA ILE A 195 7.32 -5.62 13.70
C ILE A 195 6.12 -6.40 14.25
N LEU A 196 5.42 -5.84 15.25
CA LEU A 196 4.30 -6.52 15.90
C LEU A 196 3.07 -6.66 14.99
N LEU A 197 2.88 -5.74 14.05
CA LEU A 197 1.77 -5.74 13.09
C LEU A 197 2.10 -6.45 11.76
N ASP A 198 3.27 -7.10 11.64
CA ASP A 198 3.69 -7.73 10.38
C ASP A 198 2.82 -8.94 9.98
N ASP A 199 2.02 -9.48 10.90
CA ASP A 199 1.09 -10.59 10.63
C ASP A 199 -0.38 -10.14 10.43
N PHE A 200 -0.69 -8.85 10.63
CA PHE A 200 -2.04 -8.29 10.49
C PHE A 200 -2.35 -7.96 9.01
N PRO A 201 -3.58 -8.13 8.48
CA PRO A 201 -4.78 -8.71 9.08
C PRO A 201 -4.89 -10.24 8.94
N GLN A 202 -3.87 -10.93 8.42
CA GLN A 202 -4.01 -12.30 7.92
C GLN A 202 -3.95 -13.42 8.98
N LYS A 203 -3.10 -13.32 10.02
CA LYS A 203 -2.80 -14.48 10.88
C LYS A 203 -3.23 -14.35 12.35
N LYS A 204 -3.26 -13.13 12.89
CA LYS A 204 -3.48 -12.92 14.33
C LYS A 204 -4.78 -12.17 14.58
N LYS A 205 -5.49 -12.55 15.64
CA LYS A 205 -6.63 -11.76 16.12
C LYS A 205 -6.10 -10.40 16.56
N LEU A 206 -6.60 -9.34 15.92
CA LEU A 206 -6.20 -7.96 16.21
C LEU A 206 -6.19 -7.64 17.71
N LYS A 207 -7.18 -8.16 18.46
CA LYS A 207 -7.29 -8.01 19.93
C LYS A 207 -6.02 -8.47 20.67
N GLU A 208 -5.46 -9.62 20.31
CA GLU A 208 -4.27 -10.17 20.97
C GLU A 208 -3.03 -9.32 20.66
N ILE A 209 -2.90 -8.86 19.41
CA ILE A 209 -1.81 -7.97 19.00
C ILE A 209 -1.90 -6.65 19.77
N LEU A 210 -3.09 -6.07 19.90
CA LEU A 210 -3.28 -4.80 20.61
C LEU A 210 -3.03 -4.91 22.11
N ILE A 211 -3.31 -6.05 22.74
CA ILE A 211 -2.94 -6.29 24.15
C ILE A 211 -1.42 -6.25 24.30
N SER A 212 -0.69 -7.05 23.52
CA SER A 212 0.78 -7.07 23.56
C SER A 212 1.37 -5.71 23.23
N LEU A 213 0.81 -5.02 22.23
CA LEU A 213 1.25 -3.69 21.84
C LEU A 213 0.98 -2.65 22.94
N SER A 214 -0.15 -2.74 23.64
CA SER A 214 -0.46 -1.82 24.75
C SER A 214 0.57 -1.93 25.89
N GLU A 215 1.07 -3.13 26.17
CA GLU A 215 2.11 -3.36 27.16
C GLU A 215 3.46 -2.85 26.68
N GLN A 216 3.81 -3.14 25.42
CA GLN A 216 5.07 -2.71 24.82
C GLN A 216 5.15 -1.19 24.74
N VAL A 217 4.10 -0.52 24.25
CA VAL A 217 4.05 0.94 24.15
C VAL A 217 4.30 1.60 25.51
N VAL A 218 3.64 1.12 26.57
CA VAL A 218 3.83 1.66 27.92
C VAL A 218 5.26 1.41 28.41
N LYS A 219 5.80 0.20 28.20
CA LYS A 219 7.15 -0.16 28.62
C LYS A 219 8.19 0.71 27.91
N THR A 220 8.17 0.75 26.58
CA THR A 220 9.10 1.52 25.76
C THR A 220 9.06 3.00 26.11
N THR A 221 7.86 3.56 26.26
CA THR A 221 7.73 4.98 26.58
C THR A 221 8.21 5.29 28.01
N ARG A 222 8.00 4.38 28.98
CA ARG A 222 8.54 4.50 30.34
C ARG A 222 10.06 4.42 30.37
N ASP A 223 10.63 3.42 29.71
CA ASP A 223 12.08 3.17 29.68
C ASP A 223 12.83 4.33 29.03
N GLU A 224 12.27 4.91 27.95
CA GLU A 224 12.84 6.11 27.32
C GLU A 224 12.68 7.36 28.19
N LEU A 225 11.55 7.55 28.89
CA LEU A 225 11.36 8.70 29.78
C LEU A 225 12.17 8.61 31.07
N ALA A 226 12.53 7.40 31.52
CA ALA A 226 13.42 7.21 32.66
C ALA A 226 14.79 7.86 32.43
N LYS A 227 15.25 7.94 31.17
CA LYS A 227 16.49 8.64 30.80
C LYS A 227 16.43 10.16 31.04
N TYR A 228 15.22 10.73 31.14
CA TYR A 228 14.99 12.17 31.31
C TYR A 228 14.37 12.52 32.67
N ASP A 229 14.31 11.57 33.61
CA ASP A 229 13.70 11.71 34.95
C ASP A 229 12.24 12.22 34.93
N LYS A 230 11.50 11.89 33.87
CA LYS A 230 10.10 12.33 33.62
C LYS A 230 9.10 11.18 33.55
N SER A 231 9.45 10.02 34.09
CA SER A 231 8.64 8.79 34.03
C SER A 231 7.25 8.93 34.67
N LYS A 232 7.07 9.85 35.63
CA LYS A 232 5.80 10.10 36.33
C LYS A 232 4.61 10.38 35.40
N ILE A 233 4.83 11.05 34.27
CA ILE A 233 3.75 11.42 33.33
C ILE A 233 3.03 10.17 32.77
N ILE A 234 3.75 9.05 32.66
CA ILE A 234 3.20 7.79 32.13
C ILE A 234 2.66 6.92 33.24
N THR A 235 3.29 6.90 34.42
CA THR A 235 2.82 6.10 35.55
C THR A 235 1.38 6.46 35.93
N ASP A 236 1.01 7.75 35.85
CA ASP A 236 -0.35 8.21 36.18
C ASP A 236 -1.39 7.88 35.09
N ASN A 237 -0.96 7.73 33.83
CA ASN A 237 -1.83 7.48 32.67
C ASN A 237 -1.69 6.08 32.07
N GLU A 238 -0.93 5.20 32.71
CA GLU A 238 -0.57 3.89 32.16
C GLU A 238 -1.80 3.04 31.83
N GLN A 239 -2.73 2.94 32.78
CA GLN A 239 -3.95 2.16 32.59
C GLN A 239 -4.83 2.76 31.49
N ASN A 240 -4.95 4.09 31.45
CA ASN A 240 -5.69 4.82 30.41
C ASN A 240 -5.12 4.57 29.01
N ILE A 241 -3.78 4.54 28.87
CA ILE A 241 -3.11 4.24 27.59
C ILE A 241 -3.40 2.80 27.18
N LYS A 242 -3.29 1.85 28.11
CA LYS A 242 -3.56 0.44 27.80
C LYS A 242 -4.99 0.22 27.35
N ASP A 243 -5.93 0.80 28.07
CA ASP A 243 -7.36 0.63 27.78
C ASP A 243 -7.73 1.32 26.47
N ALA A 244 -7.18 2.51 26.18
CA ALA A 244 -7.41 3.18 24.90
C ALA A 244 -6.87 2.39 23.70
N ILE A 245 -5.70 1.76 23.81
CA ILE A 245 -5.14 0.93 22.73
C ILE A 245 -5.96 -0.35 22.54
N LYS A 246 -6.41 -0.97 23.63
CA LYS A 246 -7.26 -2.17 23.56
C LYS A 246 -8.64 -1.85 22.97
N ALA A 247 -9.21 -0.68 23.29
CA ALA A 247 -10.49 -0.21 22.77
C ALA A 247 -10.52 -0.11 21.24
N ILE A 248 -9.38 0.17 20.58
CA ILE A 248 -9.26 0.18 19.12
C ILE A 248 -9.67 -1.19 18.51
N GLY A 249 -9.44 -2.28 19.23
CA GLY A 249 -9.74 -3.63 18.79
C GLY A 249 -11.02 -4.24 19.34
N GLU A 250 -11.77 -3.55 20.21
CA GLU A 250 -13.01 -4.07 20.81
C GLU A 250 -14.04 -4.39 19.74
N HIS A 251 -14.21 -3.44 18.82
CA HIS A 251 -14.99 -3.52 17.59
C HIS A 251 -14.09 -3.76 16.37
N HIS A 252 -14.68 -3.90 15.19
CA HIS A 252 -13.87 -3.97 13.97
C HIS A 252 -13.07 -2.66 13.84
N VAL A 253 -11.75 -2.72 13.61
CA VAL A 253 -10.87 -1.52 13.53
C VAL A 253 -11.39 -0.44 12.59
N ILE A 254 -12.06 -0.89 11.54
CA ILE A 254 -12.70 -0.13 10.49
C ILE A 254 -13.84 0.78 11.05
N GLU A 255 -14.38 0.48 12.23
CA GLU A 255 -15.43 1.26 12.90
C GLU A 255 -14.86 2.42 13.75
N HIS A 256 -13.58 2.36 14.13
CA HIS A 256 -12.95 3.35 15.01
C HIS A 256 -12.86 4.74 14.35
N ALA A 257 -13.34 5.78 15.03
CA ALA A 257 -13.48 7.12 14.44
C ALA A 257 -12.16 7.71 13.92
N VAL A 258 -11.05 7.56 14.67
CA VAL A 258 -9.73 8.04 14.23
C VAL A 258 -9.25 7.26 13.02
N PHE A 259 -9.51 5.95 12.96
CA PHE A 259 -9.13 5.13 11.82
C PHE A 259 -9.88 5.57 10.57
N LYS A 260 -11.20 5.78 10.68
CA LYS A 260 -12.04 6.27 9.57
C LYS A 260 -11.56 7.60 9.03
N LEU A 261 -11.24 8.55 9.92
CA LEU A 261 -10.76 9.86 9.56
C LEU A 261 -9.39 9.81 8.87
N LEU A 262 -8.46 9.00 9.38
CA LEU A 262 -7.15 8.83 8.75
C LEU A 262 -7.25 8.14 7.39
N PHE A 263 -8.14 7.16 7.27
CA PHE A 263 -8.41 6.50 6.01
C PHE A 263 -9.03 7.46 4.98
N GLN A 264 -10.03 8.27 5.35
CA GLN A 264 -10.61 9.29 4.45
C GLN A 264 -9.53 10.26 3.94
N ARG A 265 -8.63 10.69 4.84
CA ARG A 265 -7.48 11.52 4.48
C ARG A 265 -6.51 10.80 3.53
N TYR A 266 -6.23 9.52 3.78
CA TYR A 266 -5.38 8.70 2.91
C TYR A 266 -5.98 8.54 1.52
N VAL A 267 -7.26 8.21 1.42
CA VAL A 267 -7.94 8.05 0.13
C VAL A 267 -8.04 9.38 -0.61
N SER A 268 -8.38 10.47 0.07
CA SER A 268 -8.38 11.81 -0.55
C SER A 268 -7.00 12.18 -1.12
N PHE A 269 -5.93 11.81 -0.40
CA PHE A 269 -4.55 11.96 -0.88
C PHE A 269 -4.26 11.11 -2.11
N VAL A 270 -4.72 9.85 -2.13
CA VAL A 270 -4.57 8.97 -3.31
C VAL A 270 -5.36 9.51 -4.51
N HIS A 271 -6.60 10.00 -4.31
CA HIS A 271 -7.38 10.68 -5.35
C HIS A 271 -6.63 11.86 -5.93
N HIS A 272 -6.15 12.77 -5.07
CA HIS A 272 -5.39 13.94 -5.49
C HIS A 272 -4.20 13.54 -6.38
N LEU A 273 -3.50 12.46 -6.03
CA LEU A 273 -2.37 11.94 -6.82
C LEU A 273 -2.78 11.26 -8.13
N LEU A 274 -3.95 10.62 -8.16
CA LEU A 274 -4.50 10.01 -9.38
C LEU A 274 -5.01 11.06 -10.37
N ASP A 275 -5.55 12.16 -9.88
CA ASP A 275 -6.06 13.27 -10.69
C ASP A 275 -4.92 14.18 -11.18
N HIS A 276 -3.85 14.30 -10.38
CA HIS A 276 -2.66 15.09 -10.69
C HIS A 276 -1.42 14.19 -10.76
N PRO A 277 -1.30 13.34 -11.79
CA PRO A 277 -0.14 12.48 -11.95
C PRO A 277 1.12 13.34 -12.04
N THR A 278 2.02 13.20 -11.06
CA THR A 278 3.25 13.99 -11.01
C THR A 278 4.12 13.63 -12.21
N SER A 279 4.16 14.53 -13.19
CA SER A 279 5.03 14.39 -14.37
C SER A 279 6.48 14.57 -13.92
N GLY A 280 7.14 13.47 -13.54
CA GLY A 280 8.56 13.42 -13.24
C GLY A 280 9.01 14.03 -11.90
N SER A 281 8.10 14.54 -11.05
CA SER A 281 8.48 14.97 -9.69
C SER A 281 8.35 13.81 -8.70
N SER A 282 9.40 13.65 -7.89
CA SER A 282 9.40 12.71 -6.77
C SER A 282 8.22 13.01 -5.84
N LEU A 283 7.48 11.96 -5.46
CA LEU A 283 6.40 12.01 -4.45
C LEU A 283 6.87 12.58 -3.09
N SER A 284 8.17 12.82 -2.92
CA SER A 284 8.77 13.49 -1.76
C SER A 284 8.30 14.94 -1.55
N ASN A 285 7.81 15.64 -2.58
CA ASN A 285 7.35 17.03 -2.46
C ASN A 285 5.84 17.16 -2.20
N VAL A 286 5.11 16.06 -2.13
CA VAL A 286 3.65 16.10 -1.90
C VAL A 286 3.38 16.19 -0.40
N ALA A 287 2.56 17.16 0.00
CA ALA A 287 2.16 17.33 1.38
C ALA A 287 1.37 16.09 1.87
N ILE A 288 1.90 15.42 2.89
CA ILE A 288 1.28 14.24 3.46
C ILE A 288 0.11 14.65 4.37
N PRO A 289 -0.98 13.87 4.39
CA PRO A 289 -2.10 14.18 5.27
C PRO A 289 -1.71 14.14 6.75
N ASN A 290 -2.24 15.11 7.50
CA ASN A 290 -2.06 15.21 8.93
C ASN A 290 -2.46 13.89 9.64
N GLY A 291 -1.57 13.41 10.51
CA GLY A 291 -1.72 12.13 11.22
C GLY A 291 -0.99 10.95 10.56
N LEU A 292 -0.54 11.07 9.31
CA LEU A 292 0.24 10.03 8.61
C LEU A 292 1.75 10.35 8.52
N ASN A 293 2.17 11.53 8.98
CA ASN A 293 3.57 11.98 8.92
C ASN A 293 4.56 11.02 9.60
N ILE A 294 4.12 10.31 10.64
CA ILE A 294 4.96 9.34 11.39
C ILE A 294 5.40 8.18 10.48
N VAL A 295 4.53 7.79 9.55
CA VAL A 295 4.74 6.69 8.60
C VAL A 295 4.89 7.20 7.17
N MET A 296 5.43 8.42 7.02
CA MET A 296 5.57 9.12 5.74
C MET A 296 6.24 8.27 4.66
N ASN A 297 7.39 7.68 4.95
CA ASN A 297 8.18 6.92 3.97
C ASN A 297 7.43 5.67 3.49
N GLU A 298 6.76 5.01 4.42
CA GLU A 298 6.00 3.79 4.19
C GLU A 298 4.72 4.09 3.38
N VAL A 299 4.05 5.21 3.66
CA VAL A 299 2.91 5.71 2.87
C VAL A 299 3.34 6.04 1.45
N ILE A 300 4.42 6.81 1.27
CA ILE A 300 4.93 7.16 -0.06
C ILE A 300 5.28 5.89 -0.84
N THR A 301 5.95 4.92 -0.22
CA THR A 301 6.34 3.67 -0.88
C THR A 301 5.11 2.88 -1.32
N THR A 302 4.11 2.76 -0.45
CA THR A 302 2.87 2.00 -0.70
C THR A 302 2.06 2.66 -1.82
N VAL A 303 1.86 3.98 -1.76
CA VAL A 303 1.13 4.73 -2.78
C VAL A 303 1.88 4.73 -4.10
N SER A 304 3.21 4.89 -4.12
CA SER A 304 4.02 4.78 -5.33
C SER A 304 3.89 3.42 -6.01
N PHE A 305 3.83 2.35 -5.22
CA PHE A 305 3.60 1.01 -5.75
C PHE A 305 2.19 0.88 -6.34
N PHE A 306 1.17 1.35 -5.61
CA PHE A 306 -0.21 1.33 -6.07
C PHE A 306 -0.43 2.12 -7.36
N LEU A 307 0.09 3.34 -7.44
CA LEU A 307 0.00 4.18 -8.65
C LEU A 307 0.63 3.50 -9.86
N ARG A 308 1.79 2.83 -9.71
CA ARG A 308 2.41 2.08 -10.81
C ARG A 308 1.56 0.92 -11.30
N LEU A 309 0.89 0.19 -10.40
CA LEU A 309 -0.05 -0.87 -10.77
C LEU A 309 -1.21 -0.28 -11.57
N ILE A 310 -1.81 0.79 -11.08
CA ILE A 310 -2.91 1.49 -11.75
C ILE A 310 -2.49 2.00 -13.12
N THR A 311 -1.35 2.69 -13.24
CA THR A 311 -0.87 3.22 -14.51
C THR A 311 -0.66 2.11 -15.53
N TYR A 312 0.01 1.03 -15.15
CA TYR A 312 0.22 -0.10 -16.05
C TYR A 312 -1.12 -0.73 -16.47
N ASN A 313 -2.01 -0.98 -15.52
CA ASN A 313 -3.31 -1.55 -15.78
C ASN A 313 -4.17 -0.68 -16.71
N LYS A 314 -4.17 0.64 -16.52
CA LYS A 314 -4.80 1.60 -17.45
C LYS A 314 -4.21 1.48 -18.85
N MET A 315 -2.89 1.35 -19.02
CA MET A 315 -2.28 1.20 -20.36
C MET A 315 -2.78 -0.06 -21.10
N VAL A 316 -3.14 -1.12 -20.37
CA VAL A 316 -3.63 -2.38 -20.94
C VAL A 316 -5.15 -2.33 -21.18
N PHE A 317 -5.94 -1.89 -20.19
CA PHE A 317 -7.39 -2.13 -20.19
C PHE A 317 -8.27 -0.89 -20.39
N ASN A 318 -7.71 0.30 -20.64
CA ASN A 318 -8.51 1.55 -20.73
C ASN A 318 -9.70 1.44 -21.69
N GLU A 319 -9.50 0.81 -22.85
CA GLU A 319 -10.55 0.65 -23.87
C GLU A 319 -11.75 -0.15 -23.37
N HIS A 320 -11.54 -1.12 -22.46
CA HIS A 320 -12.62 -1.87 -21.83
C HIS A 320 -13.34 -1.03 -20.77
N TYR A 321 -12.59 -0.26 -19.97
CA TYR A 321 -13.15 0.62 -18.96
C TYR A 321 -13.99 1.73 -19.57
N ASP A 322 -13.49 2.40 -20.62
CA ASP A 322 -14.22 3.46 -21.33
C ASP A 322 -15.57 2.95 -21.87
N ARG A 323 -15.58 1.73 -22.43
CA ARG A 323 -16.81 1.10 -22.95
C ARG A 323 -17.82 0.82 -21.83
N ILE A 324 -17.38 0.23 -20.72
CA ILE A 324 -18.25 -0.09 -19.58
C ILE A 324 -18.81 1.20 -18.96
N ILE A 325 -17.96 2.21 -18.74
CA ILE A 325 -18.36 3.47 -18.12
C ILE A 325 -19.35 4.21 -19.02
N SER A 326 -19.11 4.25 -20.34
CA SER A 326 -20.05 4.85 -21.30
C SER A 326 -21.41 4.17 -21.26
N GLN A 327 -21.42 2.83 -21.12
CA GLN A 327 -22.66 2.06 -20.98
C GLN A 327 -23.40 2.44 -19.68
N LEU A 328 -22.71 2.47 -18.53
CA LEU A 328 -23.29 2.87 -17.24
C LEU A 328 -23.88 4.29 -17.29
N GLN A 329 -23.14 5.23 -17.89
CA GLN A 329 -23.60 6.60 -18.09
C GLN A 329 -24.86 6.64 -18.97
N SER A 330 -24.88 5.91 -20.09
CA SER A 330 -26.06 5.88 -20.98
C SER A 330 -27.32 5.32 -20.30
N LEU A 331 -27.18 4.26 -19.49
CA LEU A 331 -28.28 3.65 -18.74
C LEU A 331 -28.83 4.60 -17.66
N SER A 332 -27.96 5.38 -17.01
CA SER A 332 -28.38 6.39 -16.04
C SER A 332 -29.19 7.53 -16.68
N THR A 333 -28.82 7.95 -17.89
CA THR A 333 -29.53 9.01 -18.62
C THR A 333 -30.91 8.55 -19.12
N GLN A 334 -31.09 7.25 -19.41
CA GLN A 334 -32.38 6.69 -19.82
C GLN A 334 -33.37 6.50 -18.66
N ASN A 335 -32.87 6.39 -17.43
CA ASN A 335 -33.67 6.17 -16.22
C ASN A 335 -34.00 7.47 -15.45
N LYS A 336 -33.56 8.63 -15.94
CA LYS A 336 -33.93 9.97 -15.45
C LYS A 336 -34.98 10.57 -16.37
#